data_AF-A0A0R2VAB1-F1
#
_entry.id   AF-A0A0R2VAB1-F1
#
_cell.length_a   1.000
_cell.length_b   1.000
_cell.length_c   1.000
_cell.angle_alpha   90.00
_cell.angle_beta   90.00
_cell.angle_gamma   90.00
#
_symmetry.space_group_name_H-M   'P 1'
#
loop_
_entity.id
_entity.type
_entity.pdbx_description
1 polymer ?
#
loop_
_entity_poly.entity_id
_entity_poly.type
_entity_poly.pdbx_seq_one_letter_code
_entity_poly.pdbx_strand_id
1 'polypeptide(L)'
;MKQPSGINERRLSAYSTAAAALIGIPLQADAFIVYQDIDPDLVVLSNDTLFLDIDGDGIDDIQFWIESQAGVITSASGGVFSYTYRFAYASALNANRIFGMPATSEGFSFNSAYNFTSGDLIGGSTLPLFANKARLSSHVVLNSIPFYSGGPWNGVDNGLMGVRFNIDGNQHFAWIRLSVAATGSSMTISELAWDNQTDVGGITAGLTASIAGIDGSAPNIWGVGNTVIIEDISPSAIVQLFNIQGQAIPFERQDGARIQLQVAAAEPGNYIVRIQEDGAVYTKQLFLTSM
;
A
#
# COMPACT_ATOMS: atom_id res chain seq x y z
N MET A 1 -15.89 44.29 -38.68
CA MET A 1 -14.82 44.38 -37.66
C MET A 1 -15.39 43.90 -36.34
N LYS A 2 -14.81 42.98 -35.56
CA LYS A 2 -13.71 42.03 -35.70
C LYS A 2 -13.94 41.10 -34.48
N GLN A 3 -13.97 39.79 -34.67
CA GLN A 3 -13.66 38.87 -33.58
C GLN A 3 -12.17 39.01 -33.20
N PRO A 4 -11.81 38.57 -31.99
CA PRO A 4 -10.87 37.46 -31.86
C PRO A 4 -11.47 36.37 -30.95
N SER A 5 -11.58 35.10 -31.36
CA SER A 5 -10.52 34.07 -31.38
C SER A 5 -9.66 34.12 -30.10
N GLY A 6 -9.73 33.22 -29.13
CA GLY A 6 -9.82 31.77 -29.25
C GLY A 6 -8.55 31.21 -28.59
N ILE A 7 -8.71 30.54 -27.44
CA ILE A 7 -7.76 29.53 -26.96
C ILE A 7 -8.61 28.40 -26.38
N ASN A 8 -8.87 27.40 -27.21
CA ASN A 8 -9.02 26.02 -26.75
C ASN A 8 -7.65 25.60 -26.24
N GLU A 9 -7.53 25.08 -25.02
CA GLU A 9 -6.57 24.02 -24.73
C GLU A 9 -6.91 23.26 -23.43
N ARG A 10 -7.29 21.99 -23.64
CA ARG A 10 -6.95 20.80 -22.84
C ARG A 10 -7.68 20.56 -21.52
N ARG A 11 -8.66 19.66 -21.64
CA ARG A 11 -8.88 18.45 -20.81
C ARG A 11 -8.02 18.33 -19.55
N LEU A 12 -8.67 18.18 -18.40
CA LEU A 12 -8.35 17.15 -17.42
C LEU A 12 -9.63 16.78 -16.65
N SER A 13 -10.14 15.59 -16.99
CA SER A 13 -11.02 14.80 -16.14
C SER A 13 -10.18 14.26 -14.99
N ALA A 14 -10.59 14.47 -13.74
CA ALA A 14 -10.08 13.72 -12.61
C ALA A 14 -11.25 13.28 -11.72
N TYR A 15 -11.83 12.17 -12.15
CA TYR A 15 -12.31 11.04 -11.36
C TYR A 15 -12.80 11.32 -9.94
N SER A 16 -14.13 11.23 -9.79
CA SER A 16 -14.79 10.69 -8.62
C SER A 16 -14.18 9.34 -8.22
N THR A 17 -13.58 9.25 -7.03
CA THR A 17 -13.42 7.98 -6.32
C THR A 17 -14.49 7.91 -5.24
N ALA A 18 -15.41 6.95 -5.42
CA ALA A 18 -16.40 6.57 -4.43
C ALA A 18 -15.70 6.02 -3.18
N ALA A 19 -16.03 6.53 -2.00
CA ALA A 19 -15.70 5.86 -0.75
C ALA A 19 -16.53 4.58 -0.66
N ALA A 20 -15.89 3.42 -0.80
CA ALA A 20 -16.51 2.14 -0.52
C ALA A 20 -16.80 2.06 0.99
N ALA A 21 -18.05 1.72 1.33
CA ALA A 21 -18.41 1.37 2.70
C ALA A 21 -17.65 0.09 3.11
N LEU A 22 -16.73 0.20 4.08
CA LEU A 22 -16.07 -0.97 4.66
C LEU A 22 -16.96 -1.53 5.76
N ILE A 23 -17.52 -2.71 5.50
CA ILE A 23 -18.18 -3.56 6.51
C ILE A 23 -17.09 -4.21 7.36
N GLY A 24 -17.30 -4.20 8.68
CA GLY A 24 -16.42 -4.70 9.76
C GLY A 24 -15.38 -5.74 9.38
N ILE A 25 -14.13 -5.28 9.30
CA ILE A 25 -12.92 -6.10 9.49
C ILE A 25 -12.55 -5.97 10.98
N PRO A 26 -12.20 -7.06 11.69
CA PRO A 26 -11.65 -6.94 13.04
C PRO A 26 -10.41 -6.04 13.00
N LEU A 27 -10.48 -4.90 13.71
CA LEU A 27 -9.37 -3.97 13.86
C LEU A 27 -8.22 -4.68 14.57
N GLN A 28 -7.14 -4.98 13.83
CA GLN A 28 -5.85 -5.30 14.41
C GLN A 28 -4.90 -4.16 14.06
N ALA A 29 -4.51 -3.44 15.12
CA ALA A 29 -3.42 -2.48 15.28
C ALA A 29 -3.20 -1.49 14.11
N ASP A 30 -3.63 -0.26 14.35
CA ASP A 30 -3.68 0.83 13.39
C ASP A 30 -2.30 1.45 13.10
N ALA A 31 -1.62 0.99 12.05
CA ALA A 31 -0.34 1.52 11.60
C ALA A 31 -0.43 2.94 10.96
N PHE A 32 0.51 3.84 11.30
CA PHE A 32 0.83 4.98 10.42
C PHE A 32 1.51 4.45 9.15
N ILE A 33 0.86 4.58 8.00
CA ILE A 33 1.33 4.08 6.71
C ILE A 33 2.13 5.16 6.00
N VAL A 34 3.38 4.85 5.66
CA VAL A 34 4.17 5.60 4.67
C VAL A 34 3.93 4.98 3.31
N TYR A 35 3.50 5.79 2.35
CA TYR A 35 3.24 5.38 0.97
C TYR A 35 4.19 6.09 0.02
N GLN A 36 4.69 5.36 -0.97
CA GLN A 36 5.50 5.89 -2.05
C GLN A 36 4.99 5.38 -3.40
N ASP A 37 4.71 6.34 -4.27
CA ASP A 37 4.58 6.15 -5.71
C ASP A 37 5.97 6.25 -6.35
N ILE A 38 6.35 5.26 -7.15
CA ILE A 38 7.68 5.17 -7.75
C ILE A 38 7.57 5.66 -9.20
N ASP A 39 7.86 6.94 -9.41
CA ASP A 39 7.82 7.57 -10.74
C ASP A 39 9.23 8.10 -11.15
N PRO A 40 9.86 7.54 -12.21
CA PRO A 40 9.35 6.48 -13.07
C PRO A 40 9.42 5.09 -12.42
N ASP A 41 8.47 4.22 -12.79
CA ASP A 41 8.46 2.80 -12.38
C ASP A 41 9.82 2.12 -12.60
N LEU A 42 10.20 1.23 -11.69
CA LEU A 42 11.44 0.46 -11.78
C LEU A 42 11.21 -0.83 -12.58
N VAL A 43 11.95 -1.00 -13.66
CA VAL A 43 11.81 -2.15 -14.56
C VAL A 43 13.01 -3.07 -14.41
N VAL A 44 12.74 -4.35 -14.15
CA VAL A 44 13.73 -5.43 -14.11
C VAL A 44 13.61 -6.27 -15.38
N LEU A 45 14.69 -6.37 -16.14
CA LEU A 45 14.78 -7.20 -17.34
C LEU A 45 15.58 -8.49 -17.08
N SER A 46 15.62 -9.37 -18.08
CA SER A 46 16.44 -10.59 -18.01
C SER A 46 17.92 -10.26 -17.78
N ASN A 47 18.54 -10.92 -16.79
CA ASN A 47 19.92 -10.68 -16.33
C ASN A 47 20.14 -9.32 -15.64
N ASP A 48 19.08 -8.59 -15.33
CA ASP A 48 19.13 -7.40 -14.49
C ASP A 48 18.85 -7.75 -13.03
N THR A 49 19.29 -6.88 -12.13
CA THR A 49 19.05 -7.00 -10.69
C THR A 49 18.72 -5.62 -10.13
N LEU A 50 17.55 -5.53 -9.50
CA LEU A 50 17.13 -4.36 -8.76
C LEU A 50 17.28 -4.64 -7.26
N PHE A 51 17.84 -3.65 -6.56
CA PHE A 51 17.83 -3.59 -5.10
C PHE A 51 16.89 -2.46 -4.69
N LEU A 52 16.03 -2.75 -3.72
CA LEU A 52 15.04 -1.83 -3.20
C LEU A 52 15.30 -1.60 -1.72
N ASP A 53 15.54 -0.35 -1.38
CA ASP A 53 15.55 0.21 -0.02
C ASP A 53 14.13 0.76 0.26
N ILE A 54 13.43 0.17 1.23
CA ILE A 54 12.01 0.46 1.51
C ILE A 54 11.89 1.71 2.39
N ASP A 55 12.76 1.86 3.39
CA ASP A 55 12.66 2.94 4.38
C ASP A 55 13.59 4.14 4.09
N GLY A 56 14.50 4.01 3.13
CA GLY A 56 15.39 5.05 2.67
C GLY A 56 16.61 5.24 3.57
N ASP A 57 16.99 4.24 4.37
CA ASP A 57 18.15 4.32 5.27
C ASP A 57 19.51 4.13 4.57
N GLY A 58 19.49 3.80 3.27
CA GLY A 58 20.67 3.53 2.45
C GLY A 58 21.13 2.07 2.48
N ILE A 59 20.34 1.15 3.04
CA ILE A 59 20.57 -0.29 3.09
C ILE A 59 19.46 -1.00 2.32
N ASP A 60 19.84 -1.83 1.34
CA ASP A 60 18.86 -2.54 0.51
C ASP A 60 18.05 -3.57 1.31
N ASP A 61 16.72 -3.54 1.23
CA ASP A 61 15.83 -4.45 1.93
C ASP A 61 15.43 -5.68 1.13
N ILE A 62 15.17 -5.49 -0.16
CA ILE A 62 14.66 -6.52 -1.07
C ILE A 62 15.46 -6.48 -2.37
N GLN A 63 15.77 -7.66 -2.89
CA GLN A 63 16.38 -7.84 -4.20
C GLN A 63 15.38 -8.49 -5.17
N PHE A 64 15.28 -7.96 -6.38
CA PHE A 64 14.50 -8.52 -7.49
C PHE A 64 15.40 -8.83 -8.69
N TRP A 65 15.21 -9.98 -9.33
CA TRP A 65 15.94 -10.32 -10.57
C TRP A 65 15.19 -11.32 -11.43
N ILE A 66 15.58 -11.39 -12.70
CA ILE A 66 15.15 -12.43 -13.64
C ILE A 66 16.35 -13.27 -14.05
N GLU A 67 16.33 -14.53 -13.64
CA GLU A 67 17.29 -15.53 -14.10
C GLU A 67 16.86 -16.05 -15.47
N SER A 68 17.69 -15.84 -16.49
CA SER A 68 17.43 -16.31 -17.85
C SER A 68 18.59 -17.16 -18.37
N GLN A 69 18.32 -18.40 -18.75
CA GLN A 69 19.34 -19.30 -19.29
C GLN A 69 18.83 -20.02 -20.54
N ALA A 70 19.74 -20.31 -21.46
CA ALA A 70 19.53 -21.19 -22.59
C ALA A 70 20.60 -22.29 -22.61
N GLY A 71 20.25 -23.47 -23.10
CA GLY A 71 21.19 -24.58 -23.20
C GLY A 71 20.64 -25.78 -23.96
N VAL A 72 21.37 -26.88 -23.87
CA VAL A 72 20.99 -28.17 -24.45
C VAL A 72 21.11 -29.24 -23.37
N ILE A 73 20.08 -30.06 -23.22
CA ILE A 73 20.03 -31.19 -22.30
C ILE A 73 19.82 -32.49 -23.09
N THR A 74 20.46 -33.57 -22.63
CA THR A 74 20.21 -34.92 -23.15
C THR A 74 19.38 -35.69 -22.13
N SER A 75 18.24 -36.23 -22.54
CA SER A 75 17.39 -37.05 -21.68
C SER A 75 18.06 -38.39 -21.36
N ALA A 76 17.57 -39.06 -20.31
CA ALA A 76 18.01 -40.42 -19.98
C ALA A 76 17.78 -41.44 -21.12
N SER A 77 16.83 -41.16 -22.02
CA SER A 77 16.56 -41.96 -23.22
C SER A 77 17.43 -41.61 -24.43
N GLY A 78 18.40 -40.69 -24.28
CA GLY A 78 19.32 -40.27 -25.35
C GLY A 78 18.77 -39.20 -26.29
N GLY A 79 17.58 -38.65 -26.02
CA GLY A 79 17.01 -37.54 -26.79
C GLY A 79 17.69 -36.21 -26.45
N VAL A 80 17.98 -35.38 -27.44
CA VAL A 80 18.62 -34.06 -27.26
C VAL A 80 17.56 -32.97 -27.38
N PHE A 81 17.51 -32.07 -26.39
CA PHE A 81 16.55 -30.97 -26.33
C PHE A 81 17.29 -29.67 -26.07
N SER A 82 16.99 -28.64 -26.85
CA SER A 82 17.31 -27.27 -26.46
C SER A 82 16.31 -26.80 -25.40
N TYR A 83 16.77 -26.01 -24.43
CA TYR A 83 15.92 -25.39 -23.44
C TYR A 83 16.22 -23.89 -23.32
N THR A 84 15.20 -23.13 -22.98
CA THR A 84 15.36 -21.80 -22.37
C THR A 84 14.46 -21.71 -21.15
N TYR A 85 14.92 -21.08 -20.08
CA TYR A 85 14.06 -20.74 -18.95
C TYR A 85 14.23 -19.29 -18.55
N ARG A 86 13.16 -18.72 -18.00
CA ARG A 86 13.13 -17.44 -17.30
C ARG A 86 12.40 -17.60 -15.99
N PHE A 87 13.07 -17.32 -14.88
CA PHE A 87 12.51 -17.37 -13.54
C PHE A 87 12.64 -16.00 -12.89
N ALA A 88 11.50 -15.41 -12.53
CA ALA A 88 11.45 -14.17 -11.77
C ALA A 88 11.52 -14.45 -10.28
N TYR A 89 12.33 -13.69 -9.54
CA TYR A 89 12.55 -13.87 -8.12
C TYR A 89 12.50 -12.55 -7.35
N ALA A 90 12.12 -12.68 -6.07
CA ALA A 90 12.39 -11.70 -5.04
C ALA A 90 13.18 -12.39 -3.90
N SER A 91 14.07 -11.68 -3.23
CA SER A 91 14.74 -12.16 -2.01
C SER A 91 14.75 -11.07 -0.97
N ALA A 92 14.46 -11.46 0.27
CA ALA A 92 14.66 -10.58 1.41
C ALA A 92 16.16 -10.48 1.75
N LEU A 93 16.60 -9.29 2.17
CA LEU A 93 17.96 -9.00 2.62
C LEU A 93 17.95 -8.69 4.13
N ASN A 94 19.12 -8.55 4.77
CA ASN A 94 19.27 -7.99 6.13
C ASN A 94 18.32 -8.54 7.22
N ALA A 95 18.05 -9.86 7.17
CA ALA A 95 17.11 -10.54 8.06
C ALA A 95 15.62 -10.18 7.89
N ASN A 96 15.27 -9.51 6.81
CA ASN A 96 13.90 -9.33 6.31
C ASN A 96 13.32 -10.67 5.83
N ARG A 97 12.02 -10.71 5.58
CA ARG A 97 11.29 -11.90 5.14
C ARG A 97 10.24 -11.55 4.10
N ILE A 98 10.04 -12.44 3.14
CA ILE A 98 8.93 -12.40 2.19
C ILE A 98 7.86 -13.39 2.63
N PHE A 99 6.60 -12.95 2.61
CA PHE A 99 5.45 -13.85 2.81
C PHE A 99 5.25 -14.71 1.57
N GLY A 100 5.08 -16.03 1.77
CA GLY A 100 4.98 -16.94 0.66
C GLY A 100 4.39 -18.29 1.02
N MET A 101 4.43 -19.20 0.06
CA MET A 101 4.05 -20.60 0.24
C MET A 101 5.15 -21.51 -0.33
N PRO A 102 5.43 -22.66 0.30
CA PRO A 102 6.22 -23.70 -0.34
C PRO A 102 5.45 -24.22 -1.55
N ALA A 103 6.16 -24.40 -2.65
CA ALA A 103 5.62 -24.88 -3.91
C ALA A 103 6.46 -26.05 -4.42
N THR A 104 5.81 -26.93 -5.18
CA THR A 104 6.44 -28.06 -5.84
C THR A 104 6.04 -28.08 -7.31
N SER A 105 7.01 -28.20 -8.21
CA SER A 105 6.77 -28.39 -9.64
C SER A 105 7.79 -29.39 -10.18
N GLU A 106 7.30 -30.42 -10.88
CA GLU A 106 8.13 -31.42 -11.56
C GLU A 106 9.23 -32.03 -10.66
N GLY A 107 8.90 -32.27 -9.39
CA GLY A 107 9.83 -32.85 -8.41
C GLY A 107 10.80 -31.85 -7.74
N PHE A 108 10.75 -30.57 -8.10
CA PHE A 108 11.52 -29.51 -7.45
C PHE A 108 10.68 -28.76 -6.43
N SER A 109 11.17 -28.69 -5.19
CA SER A 109 10.62 -27.84 -4.13
C SER A 109 11.28 -26.47 -4.15
N PHE A 110 10.47 -25.42 -4.05
CA PHE A 110 10.94 -24.04 -3.95
C PHE A 110 9.97 -23.20 -3.13
N ASN A 111 10.40 -22.03 -2.70
CA ASN A 111 9.53 -21.05 -2.06
C ASN A 111 8.94 -20.14 -3.13
N SER A 112 7.65 -19.81 -3.01
CA SER A 112 6.98 -18.87 -3.91
C SER A 112 6.44 -17.70 -3.11
N ALA A 113 6.65 -16.46 -3.58
CA ALA A 113 6.09 -15.30 -2.89
C ALA A 113 4.57 -15.27 -3.08
N TYR A 114 3.83 -14.90 -2.04
CA TYR A 114 2.38 -14.83 -2.07
C TYR A 114 1.93 -13.51 -2.69
N ASN A 115 0.93 -13.56 -3.57
CA ASN A 115 0.30 -12.37 -4.14
C ASN A 115 -0.99 -12.09 -3.34
N PHE A 116 -0.92 -11.09 -2.46
CA PHE A 116 -2.05 -10.67 -1.63
C PHE A 116 -3.12 -9.97 -2.45
N THR A 117 -4.37 -10.13 -2.03
CA THR A 117 -5.47 -9.30 -2.55
C THR A 117 -5.50 -7.98 -1.77
N SER A 118 -5.83 -6.89 -2.44
CA SER A 118 -6.06 -5.60 -1.76
C SER A 118 -7.07 -5.78 -0.61
N GLY A 119 -6.74 -5.26 0.57
CA GLY A 119 -7.55 -5.43 1.78
C GLY A 119 -7.14 -6.61 2.68
N ASP A 120 -6.30 -7.53 2.19
CA ASP A 120 -5.75 -8.60 3.04
C ASP A 120 -4.80 -8.01 4.10
N LEU A 121 -4.80 -8.59 5.30
CA LEU A 121 -3.83 -8.23 6.34
C LEU A 121 -2.51 -8.99 6.13
N ILE A 122 -1.44 -8.25 5.86
CA ILE A 122 -0.05 -8.74 5.84
C ILE A 122 0.47 -8.64 7.28
N GLY A 123 1.02 -9.73 7.83
CA GLY A 123 1.44 -9.79 9.25
C GLY A 123 0.55 -10.68 10.13
N GLY A 124 -0.77 -10.60 9.95
CA GLY A 124 -1.74 -11.49 10.60
C GLY A 124 -1.94 -12.85 9.92
N SER A 125 -1.32 -13.07 8.75
CA SER A 125 -1.46 -14.30 7.99
C SER A 125 -0.70 -15.48 8.62
N THR A 126 -1.20 -16.70 8.45
CA THR A 126 -0.47 -17.94 8.81
C THR A 126 0.53 -18.38 7.74
N LEU A 127 0.80 -17.51 6.76
CA LEU A 127 1.71 -17.82 5.66
C LEU A 127 3.16 -17.92 6.16
N PRO A 128 3.94 -18.89 5.64
CA PRO A 128 5.37 -18.96 5.87
C PRO A 128 6.13 -17.68 5.49
N LEU A 129 7.16 -17.39 6.27
CA LEU A 129 8.09 -16.28 6.07
C LEU A 129 9.44 -16.80 5.59
N PHE A 130 9.88 -16.36 4.42
CA PHE A 130 11.11 -16.83 3.80
C PHE A 130 12.22 -15.78 3.88
N ALA A 131 13.39 -16.20 4.38
CA ALA A 131 14.61 -15.38 4.43
C ALA A 131 15.42 -15.39 3.13
N ASN A 132 15.13 -16.34 2.24
CA ASN A 132 15.86 -16.60 1.01
C ASN A 132 14.95 -16.33 -0.20
N LYS A 133 15.52 -16.48 -1.40
CA LYS A 133 14.81 -16.29 -2.66
C LYS A 133 13.45 -17.00 -2.69
N ALA A 134 12.44 -16.24 -3.09
CA ALA A 134 11.08 -16.67 -3.38
C ALA A 134 10.81 -16.46 -4.87
N ARG A 135 10.33 -17.49 -5.55
CA ARG A 135 9.99 -17.42 -6.97
C ARG A 135 8.66 -16.69 -7.16
N LEU A 136 8.62 -15.80 -8.13
CA LEU A 136 7.40 -15.08 -8.53
C LEU A 136 6.73 -15.80 -9.69
N SER A 137 7.50 -16.06 -10.75
CA SER A 137 7.01 -16.75 -11.95
C SER A 137 8.07 -17.67 -12.56
N SER A 138 7.60 -18.63 -13.34
CA SER A 138 8.43 -19.53 -14.12
C SER A 138 7.96 -19.58 -15.56
N HIS A 139 8.90 -19.58 -16.50
CA HIS A 139 8.64 -19.83 -17.91
C HIS A 139 9.76 -20.71 -18.48
N VAL A 140 9.39 -21.83 -19.11
CA VAL A 140 10.32 -22.83 -19.67
C VAL A 140 9.85 -23.20 -21.07
N VAL A 141 10.79 -23.20 -22.02
CA VAL A 141 10.59 -23.57 -23.42
C VAL A 141 11.55 -24.70 -23.75
N LEU A 142 11.06 -25.78 -24.35
CA LEU A 142 11.87 -26.90 -24.86
C LEU A 142 11.72 -26.98 -26.37
N ASN A 143 12.83 -27.00 -27.12
CA ASN A 143 12.82 -27.03 -28.58
C ASN A 143 11.94 -25.95 -29.22
N SER A 144 11.99 -24.74 -28.68
CA SER A 144 11.14 -23.59 -29.08
C SER A 144 9.64 -23.79 -28.85
N ILE A 145 9.22 -24.83 -28.11
CA ILE A 145 7.84 -25.10 -27.73
C ILE A 145 7.67 -24.75 -26.23
N PRO A 146 6.70 -23.90 -25.85
CA PRO A 146 6.40 -23.65 -24.44
C PRO A 146 6.11 -24.96 -23.72
N PHE A 147 6.92 -25.26 -22.70
CA PHE A 147 6.81 -26.48 -21.91
C PHE A 147 6.10 -26.21 -20.59
N TYR A 148 6.48 -25.13 -19.90
CA TYR A 148 5.86 -24.75 -18.64
C TYR A 148 5.79 -23.23 -18.52
N SER A 149 4.68 -22.72 -18.01
CA SER A 149 4.52 -21.32 -17.63
C SER A 149 3.59 -21.26 -16.43
N GLY A 150 4.05 -20.71 -15.31
CA GLY A 150 3.28 -20.74 -14.08
C GLY A 150 3.91 -19.96 -12.93
N GLY A 151 3.30 -20.08 -11.75
CA GLY A 151 3.63 -19.30 -10.55
C GLY A 151 2.55 -18.26 -10.23
N PRO A 152 2.43 -17.85 -8.96
CA PRO A 152 1.36 -16.95 -8.51
C PRO A 152 1.44 -15.54 -9.11
N TRP A 153 2.58 -15.20 -9.72
CA TRP A 153 2.79 -13.92 -10.39
C TRP A 153 2.86 -14.05 -11.91
N ASN A 154 2.58 -15.22 -12.52
CA ASN A 154 2.67 -15.36 -13.97
C ASN A 154 1.62 -14.49 -14.67
N GLY A 155 2.07 -13.42 -15.36
CA GLY A 155 1.18 -12.52 -16.09
C GLY A 155 0.34 -11.63 -15.18
N VAL A 156 0.72 -11.50 -13.90
CA VAL A 156 0.04 -10.63 -12.95
C VAL A 156 0.37 -9.18 -13.25
N ASP A 157 -0.68 -8.35 -13.23
CA ASP A 157 -0.59 -6.91 -13.31
C ASP A 157 -1.04 -6.32 -11.97
N ASN A 158 -0.23 -5.42 -11.39
CA ASN A 158 -0.49 -4.73 -10.12
C ASN A 158 -0.74 -5.67 -8.92
N GLY A 159 0.03 -6.76 -8.80
CA GLY A 159 -0.03 -7.65 -7.64
C GLY A 159 0.65 -7.06 -6.41
N LEU A 160 0.31 -7.55 -5.21
CA LEU A 160 0.80 -7.03 -3.94
C LEU A 160 1.63 -8.09 -3.19
N MET A 161 2.93 -7.83 -3.03
CA MET A 161 3.84 -8.74 -2.33
C MET A 161 4.00 -8.26 -0.90
N GLY A 162 3.76 -9.15 0.06
CA GLY A 162 3.98 -8.86 1.47
C GLY A 162 5.42 -9.06 1.90
N VAL A 163 5.94 -8.11 2.64
CA VAL A 163 7.28 -8.14 3.25
C VAL A 163 7.15 -7.89 4.75
N ARG A 164 8.00 -8.55 5.52
CA ARG A 164 8.29 -8.21 6.91
C ARG A 164 9.76 -7.83 6.99
N PHE A 165 10.07 -6.61 7.41
CA PHE A 165 11.42 -6.08 7.46
C PHE A 165 11.70 -5.45 8.81
N ASN A 166 12.96 -5.13 9.08
CA ASN A 166 13.35 -4.57 10.38
C ASN A 166 13.93 -3.16 10.20
N ILE A 167 13.43 -2.21 10.98
CA ILE A 167 13.98 -0.85 11.09
C ILE A 167 14.50 -0.70 12.52
N ASP A 168 15.79 -0.42 12.70
CA ASP A 168 16.43 -0.28 14.02
C ASP A 168 16.17 -1.45 15.00
N GLY A 169 16.00 -2.67 14.46
CA GLY A 169 15.72 -3.89 15.23
C GLY A 169 14.25 -4.11 15.59
N ASN A 170 13.36 -3.20 15.19
CA ASN A 170 11.91 -3.30 15.35
C ASN A 170 11.27 -3.91 14.10
N GLN A 171 10.19 -4.67 14.29
CA GLN A 171 9.54 -5.34 13.18
C GLN A 171 8.52 -4.43 12.50
N HIS A 172 8.60 -4.37 11.16
CA HIS A 172 7.68 -3.64 10.29
C HIS A 172 7.17 -4.54 9.17
N PHE A 173 6.05 -4.16 8.58
CA PHE A 173 5.42 -4.82 7.45
C PHE A 173 5.22 -3.84 6.29
N ALA A 174 5.38 -4.37 5.09
CA ALA A 174 5.21 -3.62 3.86
C ALA A 174 4.41 -4.43 2.84
N TRP A 175 3.77 -3.72 1.93
CA TRP A 175 3.36 -4.25 0.65
C TRP A 175 4.14 -3.55 -0.46
N ILE A 176 4.52 -4.33 -1.48
CA ILE A 176 5.15 -3.83 -2.70
C ILE A 176 4.24 -4.19 -3.86
N ARG A 177 3.87 -3.20 -4.67
CA ARG A 177 3.10 -3.40 -5.90
C ARG A 177 4.03 -3.68 -7.06
N LEU A 178 3.81 -4.80 -7.72
CA LEU A 178 4.56 -5.13 -8.93
C LEU A 178 3.73 -5.90 -9.98
N SER A 179 4.15 -5.77 -11.23
CA SER A 179 3.66 -6.54 -12.37
C SER A 179 4.76 -7.47 -12.88
N VAL A 180 4.38 -8.67 -13.34
CA VAL A 180 5.30 -9.66 -13.88
C VAL A 180 4.76 -10.18 -15.20
N ALA A 181 5.55 -10.05 -16.27
CA ALA A 181 5.14 -10.51 -17.59
C ALA A 181 4.85 -12.03 -17.60
N ALA A 182 3.87 -12.46 -18.40
CA ALA A 182 3.46 -13.88 -18.50
C ALA A 182 4.61 -14.82 -18.91
N THR A 183 5.60 -14.31 -19.65
CA THR A 183 6.79 -15.04 -20.09
C THR A 183 7.97 -14.91 -19.12
N GLY A 184 7.78 -14.23 -17.98
CA GLY A 184 8.83 -13.92 -17.02
C GLY A 184 9.94 -13.04 -17.61
N SER A 185 9.65 -12.28 -18.68
CA SER A 185 10.66 -11.47 -19.39
C SER A 185 10.96 -10.14 -18.72
N SER A 186 10.03 -9.62 -17.93
CA SER A 186 10.16 -8.37 -17.20
C SER A 186 9.35 -8.39 -15.90
N MET A 187 9.81 -7.60 -14.93
CA MET A 187 9.04 -7.19 -13.76
C MET A 187 9.03 -5.66 -13.69
N THR A 188 7.95 -5.09 -13.19
CA THR A 188 7.83 -3.64 -12.97
C THR A 188 7.38 -3.42 -11.55
N ILE A 189 8.11 -2.61 -10.78
CA ILE A 189 7.76 -2.19 -9.43
C ILE A 189 7.29 -0.74 -9.52
N SER A 190 6.08 -0.46 -9.03
CA SER A 190 5.42 0.85 -9.21
C SER A 190 5.06 1.56 -7.91
N GLU A 191 4.72 0.82 -6.86
CA GLU A 191 4.31 1.43 -5.59
C GLU A 191 4.80 0.58 -4.41
N LEU A 192 4.98 1.21 -3.26
CA LEU A 192 5.16 0.51 -2.00
C LEU A 192 4.53 1.28 -0.85
N ALA A 193 4.20 0.57 0.22
CA ALA A 193 3.89 1.20 1.49
C ALA A 193 4.28 0.29 2.65
N TRP A 194 4.57 0.90 3.79
CA TRP A 194 4.92 0.21 5.03
C TRP A 194 4.34 0.89 6.26
N ASP A 195 4.25 0.13 7.35
CA ASP A 195 3.93 0.70 8.65
C ASP A 195 5.16 1.40 9.25
N ASN A 196 4.99 2.63 9.71
CA ASN A 196 6.03 3.42 10.39
C ASN A 196 5.96 3.30 11.91
N GLN A 197 5.25 2.30 12.41
CA GLN A 197 5.05 2.08 13.82
C GLN A 197 5.64 0.73 14.19
N THR A 198 6.44 0.73 15.24
CA THR A 198 7.10 -0.47 15.73
C THR A 198 6.06 -1.52 16.18
N ASP A 199 6.22 -2.75 15.69
CA ASP A 199 5.55 -3.95 16.19
C ASP A 199 4.01 -3.94 16.11
N VAL A 200 3.43 -3.23 15.13
CA VAL A 200 1.98 -3.15 14.89
C VAL A 200 1.33 -4.44 14.39
N GLY A 201 2.08 -5.53 14.24
CA GLY A 201 1.53 -6.84 13.89
C GLY A 201 1.02 -6.98 12.45
N GLY A 202 0.89 -5.91 11.68
CA GLY A 202 0.60 -5.99 10.25
C GLY A 202 0.27 -4.66 9.54
N ILE A 203 0.10 -4.76 8.22
CA ILE A 203 -0.38 -3.69 7.33
C ILE A 203 -1.45 -4.25 6.38
N THR A 204 -2.47 -3.44 6.06
CA THR A 204 -3.47 -3.80 5.04
C THR A 204 -2.88 -3.64 3.63
N ALA A 205 -2.88 -4.73 2.85
CA ALA A 205 -2.36 -4.76 1.50
C ALA A 205 -3.07 -3.75 0.58
N GLY A 206 -2.29 -2.92 -0.11
CA GLY A 206 -2.80 -1.92 -1.05
C GLY A 206 -3.43 -0.69 -0.41
N LEU A 207 -3.44 -0.59 0.93
CA LEU A 207 -3.85 0.62 1.62
C LEU A 207 -2.73 1.68 1.50
N THR A 208 -3.05 2.81 0.87
CA THR A 208 -2.10 3.91 0.60
C THR A 208 -2.25 5.10 1.56
N ALA A 209 -3.34 5.12 2.33
CA ALA A 209 -3.64 6.17 3.29
C ALA A 209 -3.50 5.63 4.71
N SER A 210 -2.78 6.36 5.54
CA SER A 210 -2.89 6.20 6.99
C SER A 210 -4.35 6.46 7.39
N ILE A 211 -5.07 5.42 7.80
CA ILE A 211 -6.14 5.64 8.77
C ILE A 211 -5.36 5.82 10.06
N ALA A 212 -5.14 7.07 10.46
CA ALA A 212 -4.46 7.35 11.71
C ALA A 212 -5.14 6.53 12.80
N GLY A 213 -4.37 5.60 13.37
CA GLY A 213 -4.78 4.91 14.57
C GLY A 213 -5.25 5.89 15.60
N ILE A 214 -6.39 5.59 16.17
CA ILE A 214 -6.92 6.30 17.32
C ILE A 214 -6.05 5.87 18.51
N ASP A 215 -4.81 6.36 18.56
CA ASP A 215 -3.91 6.18 19.70
C ASP A 215 -3.47 7.55 20.24
N GLY A 216 -4.45 8.45 20.30
CA GLY A 216 -4.83 9.14 21.52
C GLY A 216 -6.29 8.79 21.74
N SER A 217 -6.83 8.87 22.97
CA SER A 217 -8.28 8.81 23.15
C SER A 217 -8.92 9.77 22.13
N ALA A 218 -9.59 9.24 21.09
CA ALA A 218 -10.13 10.10 20.03
C ALA A 218 -10.89 11.23 20.70
N PRO A 219 -10.68 12.49 20.31
CA PRO A 219 -11.37 13.60 20.91
C PRO A 219 -12.87 13.30 20.91
N ASN A 220 -13.50 13.38 22.07
CA ASN A 220 -14.93 13.16 22.15
C ASN A 220 -15.62 14.40 21.58
N ILE A 221 -16.12 14.27 20.34
CA ILE A 221 -16.71 15.38 19.59
C ILE A 221 -18.22 15.19 19.50
N TRP A 222 -19.03 16.18 19.84
CA TRP A 222 -20.47 16.14 19.59
C TRP A 222 -21.06 17.52 19.38
N GLY A 223 -22.24 17.57 18.76
CA GLY A 223 -23.01 18.80 18.56
C GLY A 223 -24.13 18.93 19.58
N VAL A 224 -24.37 20.13 20.09
CA VAL A 224 -25.57 20.51 20.85
C VAL A 224 -26.02 21.88 20.36
N GLY A 225 -27.22 21.96 19.77
CA GLY A 225 -27.68 23.21 19.14
C GLY A 225 -26.76 23.62 18.00
N ASN A 226 -26.25 24.85 18.07
CA ASN A 226 -25.24 25.41 17.16
C ASN A 226 -23.81 25.37 17.74
N THR A 227 -23.57 24.53 18.74
CA THR A 227 -22.28 24.40 19.43
C THR A 227 -21.65 23.05 19.13
N VAL A 228 -20.37 23.05 18.78
CA VAL A 228 -19.54 21.85 18.76
C VAL A 228 -18.77 21.78 20.08
N ILE A 229 -18.82 20.63 20.74
CA ILE A 229 -18.05 20.34 21.95
C ILE A 229 -16.99 19.30 21.58
N ILE A 230 -15.76 19.55 22.01
CA ILE A 230 -14.61 18.67 21.82
C ILE A 230 -13.92 18.50 23.18
N GLU A 231 -13.81 17.26 23.64
CA GLU A 231 -13.06 16.89 24.86
C GLU A 231 -11.85 16.02 24.49
N ASP A 232 -10.95 15.83 25.47
CA ASP A 232 -9.76 14.98 25.35
C ASP A 232 -8.83 15.41 24.20
N ILE A 233 -8.66 16.72 24.03
CA ILE A 233 -7.86 17.35 22.99
C ILE A 233 -6.70 18.15 23.57
N SER A 234 -5.55 18.12 22.91
CA SER A 234 -4.36 18.88 23.30
C SER A 234 -4.59 20.40 23.17
N PRO A 235 -4.05 21.24 24.08
CA PRO A 235 -4.09 22.69 23.93
C PRO A 235 -3.47 23.19 22.62
N SER A 236 -2.49 22.46 22.06
CA SER A 236 -1.83 22.80 20.79
C SER A 236 -2.55 22.29 19.55
N ALA A 237 -3.69 21.60 19.70
CA ALA A 237 -4.42 21.06 18.56
C ALA A 237 -4.95 22.17 17.63
N ILE A 238 -4.84 21.92 16.33
CA ILE A 238 -5.42 22.75 15.28
C ILE A 238 -6.82 22.21 14.99
N VAL A 239 -7.84 23.03 15.21
CA VAL A 239 -9.24 22.66 14.97
C VAL A 239 -9.78 23.45 13.78
N GLN A 240 -10.45 22.77 12.86
CA GLN A 240 -11.12 23.35 11.70
C GLN A 240 -12.55 22.83 11.62
N LEU A 241 -13.50 23.71 11.28
CA LEU A 241 -14.90 23.36 11.05
C LEU A 241 -15.25 23.65 9.60
N PHE A 242 -15.95 22.74 8.94
CA PHE A 242 -16.39 22.88 7.55
C PHE A 242 -17.88 22.60 7.43
N ASN A 243 -18.56 23.30 6.50
CA ASN A 243 -19.87 22.86 6.03
C ASN A 243 -19.74 21.71 5.01
N ILE A 244 -20.85 21.11 4.58
CA ILE A 244 -20.83 20.02 3.58
C ILE A 244 -20.30 20.43 2.20
N GLN A 245 -20.24 21.73 1.92
CA GLN A 245 -19.61 22.27 0.70
C GLN A 245 -18.09 22.43 0.85
N GLY A 246 -17.51 22.03 1.98
CA GLY A 246 -16.07 22.12 2.26
C GLY A 246 -15.60 23.54 2.61
N GLN A 247 -16.51 24.48 2.84
CA GLN A 247 -16.16 25.85 3.22
C GLN A 247 -15.81 25.89 4.70
N ALA A 248 -14.65 26.46 5.02
CA ALA A 248 -14.23 26.66 6.41
C ALA A 248 -15.16 27.66 7.12
N ILE A 249 -15.69 27.25 8.27
CA ILE A 249 -16.60 28.04 9.09
C ILE A 249 -15.81 28.64 10.25
N PRO A 250 -15.74 29.98 10.37
CA PRO A 250 -15.08 30.61 11.50
C PRO A 250 -15.87 30.33 12.79
N PHE A 251 -15.14 30.18 13.88
CA PHE A 251 -15.70 29.96 15.21
C PHE A 251 -14.86 30.67 16.26
N GLU A 252 -15.47 30.95 17.42
CA GLU A 252 -14.74 31.40 18.59
C GLU A 252 -14.31 30.18 19.41
N ARG A 253 -13.01 30.09 19.73
CA ARG A 253 -12.44 29.04 20.57
C ARG A 253 -12.42 29.51 22.02
N GLN A 254 -12.98 28.71 22.91
CA GLN A 254 -12.77 28.87 24.36
C GLN A 254 -11.75 27.82 24.83
N ASP A 255 -10.58 28.28 25.29
CA ASP A 255 -9.48 27.41 25.69
C ASP A 255 -9.69 26.75 27.06
N GLY A 256 -9.40 25.45 27.14
CA GLY A 256 -9.50 24.59 28.32
C GLY A 256 -9.38 23.11 27.96
N ALA A 257 -9.53 22.20 28.93
CA ALA A 257 -9.59 20.73 28.67
C ALA A 257 -10.82 20.29 27.85
N ARG A 258 -11.76 21.22 27.64
CA ARG A 258 -12.94 21.10 26.81
C ARG A 258 -13.01 22.32 25.91
N ILE A 259 -12.97 22.10 24.61
CA ILE A 259 -13.11 23.15 23.60
C ILE A 259 -14.60 23.25 23.22
N GLN A 260 -15.13 24.47 23.23
CA GLN A 260 -16.46 24.79 22.73
C GLN A 260 -16.32 25.72 21.52
N LEU A 261 -16.91 25.32 20.40
CA LEU A 261 -16.95 26.11 19.18
C LEU A 261 -18.37 26.60 18.99
N GLN A 262 -18.59 27.88 19.28
CA GLN A 262 -19.86 28.53 19.03
C GLN A 262 -19.92 28.95 17.55
N VAL A 263 -20.86 28.39 16.80
CA VAL A 263 -21.06 28.77 15.40
C VAL A 263 -22.09 29.90 15.37
N ALA A 264 -21.59 31.14 15.25
CA ALA A 264 -22.39 32.37 15.38
C ALA A 264 -23.54 32.49 14.35
N ALA A 265 -23.50 31.70 13.26
CA ALA A 265 -24.52 31.65 12.22
C ALA A 265 -24.61 30.25 11.56
N ALA A 266 -24.67 29.17 12.35
CA ALA A 266 -24.85 27.83 11.78
C ALA A 266 -26.22 27.71 11.11
N GLU A 267 -26.25 27.57 9.79
CA GLU A 267 -27.39 26.99 9.10
C GLU A 267 -27.59 25.55 9.63
N PRO A 268 -28.83 25.12 9.93
CA PRO A 268 -29.09 23.74 10.32
C PRO A 268 -28.57 22.79 9.24
N GLY A 269 -27.73 21.84 9.61
CA GLY A 269 -27.07 21.00 8.62
C GLY A 269 -25.93 20.16 9.16
N ASN A 270 -25.34 19.40 8.25
CA ASN A 270 -24.16 18.60 8.53
C ASN A 270 -22.91 19.48 8.46
N TYR A 271 -22.01 19.25 9.42
CA TYR A 271 -20.71 19.88 9.50
C TYR A 271 -19.64 18.82 9.70
N ILE A 272 -18.41 19.15 9.29
CA ILE A 272 -17.24 18.31 9.48
C ILE A 272 -16.28 19.05 10.40
N VAL A 273 -15.94 18.42 11.51
CA VAL A 273 -14.86 18.85 12.40
C VAL A 273 -13.61 18.10 12.01
N ARG A 274 -12.51 18.82 11.77
CA ARG A 274 -11.17 18.28 11.58
C ARG A 274 -10.28 18.77 12.70
N ILE A 275 -9.61 17.86 13.38
CA ILE A 275 -8.63 18.15 14.43
C ILE A 275 -7.30 17.61 13.96
N GLN A 276 -6.24 18.40 14.11
CA GLN A 276 -4.87 17.98 13.87
C GLN A 276 -4.04 18.25 15.13
N GLU A 277 -3.52 17.19 15.74
CA GLU A 277 -2.66 17.23 16.92
C GLU A 277 -1.63 16.09 16.86
N ASP A 278 -0.40 16.36 17.32
CA ASP A 278 0.66 15.34 17.44
C ASP A 278 0.89 14.46 16.20
N GLY A 279 0.65 15.02 15.00
CA GLY A 279 0.75 14.33 13.72
C GLY A 279 -0.49 13.51 13.32
N ALA A 280 -1.45 13.32 14.22
CA ALA A 280 -2.74 12.69 13.96
C ALA A 280 -3.75 13.68 13.37
N VAL A 281 -4.69 13.16 12.57
CA VAL A 281 -5.83 13.90 12.04
C VAL A 281 -7.12 13.17 12.38
N TYR A 282 -7.97 13.78 13.19
CA TYR A 282 -9.30 13.28 13.52
C TYR A 282 -10.36 14.01 12.70
N THR A 283 -11.34 13.27 12.19
CA THR A 283 -12.47 13.85 11.46
C THR A 283 -13.79 13.31 11.99
N LYS A 284 -14.77 14.18 12.29
CA LYS A 284 -16.12 13.77 12.67
C LYS A 284 -17.17 14.60 11.95
N GLN A 285 -18.17 13.91 11.39
CA GLN A 285 -19.39 14.54 10.93
C GLN A 285 -20.38 14.68 12.09
N LEU A 286 -21.02 15.83 12.20
CA LEU A 286 -22.07 16.11 13.18
C LEU A 286 -23.16 16.98 12.57
N PHE A 287 -24.36 16.90 13.15
CA PHE A 287 -25.50 17.72 12.75
C PHE A 287 -25.70 18.85 13.75
N LEU A 288 -25.71 20.10 13.27
CA LEU A 288 -26.02 21.29 14.08
C LEU A 288 -27.43 21.78 13.76
N THR A 289 -28.11 22.31 14.78
CA THR A 289 -29.41 22.98 14.65
C THR A 289 -29.27 24.47 14.94
N SER A 290 -30.23 25.28 14.47
CA SER A 290 -30.36 26.65 14.95
C SER A 290 -30.68 26.68 16.45
N MET A 291 -30.39 27.81 17.12
CA MET A 291 -30.92 28.08 18.47
C MET A 291 -32.45 28.17 18.46
#